data_AF-A0A8S3GQY5-F1
#
_entry.id   AF-A0A8S3GQY5-F1
#
_cell.length_a   1.000
_cell.length_b   1.000
_cell.length_c   1.000
_cell.angle_alpha   90.00
_cell.angle_beta   90.00
_cell.angle_gamma   90.00
#
_symmetry.space_group_name_H-M   'P 1'
#
loop_
_entity.id
_entity.type
_entity.pdbx_description
1 polymer ?
#
loop_
_entity_poly.entity_id
_entity_poly.type
_entity_poly.pdbx_seq_one_letter_code
_entity_poly.pdbx_strand_id
1 'polypeptide(L)'
;MYIETTKKESVHKNKVNDCWDIGVAKNDHNNDFQQTNFVNSILTSEHDKHIDYITEQICPKLVEHIKQKSEAAAAAENLKPMQVENHSFICVSCLIEYAEFESQAKPKQISN
;
A
#
# COMPACT_ATOMS: atom_id res chain seq x y z
N MET A 1 -5.37 -7.90 11.96
CA MET A 1 -5.97 -6.64 11.45
C MET A 1 -7.39 -6.93 10.96
N TYR A 2 -8.41 -6.24 11.49
CA TYR A 2 -9.80 -6.36 11.03
C TYR A 2 -10.10 -5.17 10.10
N ILE A 3 -10.54 -5.44 8.88
CA ILE A 3 -10.94 -4.41 7.91
C ILE A 3 -12.41 -4.71 7.59
N GLU A 4 -13.30 -3.83 8.02
CA GLU A 4 -14.70 -3.89 7.61
C GLU A 4 -14.79 -3.44 6.15
N THR A 5 -15.28 -4.32 5.29
CA THR A 5 -15.54 -4.01 3.89
C THR A 5 -17.05 -3.91 3.71
N THR A 6 -17.53 -2.72 3.34
CA THR A 6 -18.96 -2.41 3.16
C THR A 6 -19.54 -2.96 1.85
N LYS A 7 -18.71 -3.56 1.00
CA LYS A 7 -19.11 -4.40 -0.13
C LYS A 7 -18.11 -5.53 -0.28
N LYS A 8 -18.51 -6.59 -0.99
CA LYS A 8 -17.72 -7.77 -1.35
C LYS A 8 -16.54 -7.39 -2.26
N GLU A 9 -15.66 -6.51 -1.80
CA GLU A 9 -14.42 -6.14 -2.43
C GLU A 9 -13.42 -7.25 -2.10
N SER A 10 -12.80 -7.79 -3.15
CA SER A 10 -11.86 -8.90 -3.05
C SER A 10 -10.55 -8.42 -2.44
N VAL A 11 -10.52 -8.23 -1.11
CA VAL A 11 -9.29 -8.00 -0.37
C VAL A 11 -8.49 -9.31 -0.40
N HIS A 12 -7.40 -9.31 -1.15
CA HIS A 12 -6.48 -10.43 -1.15
C HIS A 12 -5.56 -10.26 0.06
N LYS A 13 -5.79 -11.08 1.09
CA LYS A 13 -4.96 -11.13 2.30
C LYS A 13 -4.02 -12.31 2.22
N ASN A 14 -2.75 -12.07 2.51
CA ASN A 14 -1.74 -13.11 2.56
C ASN A 14 -0.83 -12.90 3.77
N LYS A 15 -0.85 -13.89 4.68
CA LYS A 15 0.15 -13.99 5.75
C LYS A 15 1.43 -14.56 5.13
N VAL A 16 2.35 -13.67 4.75
CA VAL A 16 3.61 -14.04 4.10
C VAL A 16 4.49 -14.84 5.06
N ASN A 17 4.58 -14.39 6.31
CA ASN A 17 5.26 -15.08 7.41
C ASN A 17 4.71 -14.56 8.75
N ASP A 18 5.35 -14.92 9.87
CA ASP A 18 4.92 -14.48 11.20
C ASP A 18 5.11 -12.97 11.45
N CYS A 19 5.94 -12.32 10.66
CA CYS A 19 6.25 -10.89 10.79
C CYS A 19 5.57 -10.03 9.74
N TRP A 20 4.92 -10.58 8.72
CA TRP A 20 4.32 -9.81 7.61
C TRP A 20 2.97 -10.38 7.21
N ASP A 21 1.95 -9.55 7.38
CA ASP A 21 0.59 -9.78 6.89
C ASP A 21 0.21 -8.63 5.96
N ILE A 22 -0.12 -8.96 4.72
CA ILE A 22 -0.32 -7.98 3.64
C ILE A 22 -1.71 -8.19 3.05
N GLY A 23 -2.46 -7.10 2.91
CA GLY A 23 -3.71 -7.06 2.18
C GLY A 23 -3.64 -6.04 1.05
N VAL A 24 -4.17 -6.45 -0.11
CA VAL A 24 -4.32 -5.58 -1.28
C VAL A 24 -5.77 -5.62 -1.75
N ALA A 25 -6.32 -4.46 -2.01
CA ALA A 25 -7.64 -4.28 -2.60
C ALA A 25 -7.59 -3.21 -3.69
N LYS A 26 -8.61 -3.18 -4.54
CA LYS A 26 -8.80 -2.08 -5.49
C LYS A 26 -9.30 -0.85 -4.72
N ASN A 27 -8.72 0.31 -4.99
CA ASN A 27 -9.30 1.56 -4.52
C ASN A 27 -10.31 2.07 -5.56
N ASP A 28 -11.59 2.15 -5.17
CA ASP A 28 -12.69 2.68 -5.99
C ASP A 28 -12.95 4.18 -5.76
N HIS A 29 -12.24 4.80 -4.81
CA HIS A 29 -12.43 6.19 -4.41
C HIS A 29 -11.26 7.10 -4.83
N ASN A 30 -11.58 8.15 -5.60
CA ASN A 30 -10.75 9.31 -5.93
C ASN A 30 -9.42 9.07 -6.68
N ASN A 31 -9.08 7.84 -7.07
CA ASN A 31 -7.82 7.51 -7.75
C ASN A 31 -6.56 7.98 -6.98
N ASP A 32 -6.68 8.08 -5.66
CA ASP A 32 -5.58 8.44 -4.77
C ASP A 32 -5.08 7.19 -4.07
N PHE A 33 -3.77 7.09 -3.83
CA PHE A 33 -3.24 5.97 -3.07
C PHE A 33 -3.79 5.98 -1.63
N GLN A 34 -4.36 4.86 -1.20
CA GLN A 34 -4.89 4.71 0.15
C GLN A 34 -4.17 3.59 0.89
N GLN A 35 -3.84 3.87 2.15
CA GLN A 35 -3.11 2.92 2.97
C GLN A 35 -3.59 2.89 4.42
N THR A 36 -3.43 1.76 5.09
CA THR A 36 -3.65 1.64 6.54
C THR A 36 -2.74 0.57 7.11
N ASN A 37 -1.74 0.97 7.89
CA ASN A 37 -0.61 0.12 8.19
C ASN A 37 -0.18 0.15 9.64
N PHE A 38 0.34 -0.97 10.12
CA PHE A 38 0.80 -1.13 11.49
C PHE A 38 2.20 -1.74 11.51
N VAL A 39 3.10 -1.13 12.28
CA VAL A 39 4.42 -1.68 12.62
C VAL A 39 4.44 -1.91 14.12
N ASN A 40 4.67 -3.15 14.57
CA ASN A 40 4.64 -3.52 15.99
C ASN A 40 3.37 -3.04 16.72
N SER A 41 2.21 -3.16 16.06
CA SER A 41 0.89 -2.68 16.52
C SER A 41 0.72 -1.16 16.65
N ILE A 42 1.66 -0.36 16.14
CA ILE A 42 1.56 1.09 16.06
C ILE A 42 1.07 1.48 14.66
N LEU A 43 -0.01 2.26 14.58
CA LEU A 43 -0.47 2.86 13.33
C LEU A 43 0.57 3.86 12.84
N THR A 44 1.05 3.67 11.61
CA THR A 44 2.09 4.53 11.04
C THR A 44 1.50 5.59 10.11
N SER A 45 2.30 6.61 9.78
CA SER A 45 1.89 7.71 8.92
C SER A 45 1.83 7.32 7.44
N GLU A 46 1.35 8.24 6.62
CA GLU A 46 1.42 8.13 5.17
C GLU A 46 2.88 8.08 4.70
N HIS A 47 3.20 7.18 3.76
CA HIS A 47 4.53 7.01 3.14
C HIS A 47 5.68 6.64 4.09
N ASP A 48 5.61 5.44 4.67
CA ASP A 48 6.71 4.86 5.45
C ASP A 48 7.45 3.78 4.66
N LYS A 49 8.74 3.59 4.94
CA LYS A 49 9.66 2.68 4.21
C LYS A 49 9.14 1.25 4.03
N HIS A 50 8.39 0.74 5.01
CA HIS A 50 7.85 -0.63 4.94
C HIS A 50 6.73 -0.75 3.91
N ILE A 51 6.06 0.34 3.54
CA ILE A 51 5.06 0.39 2.49
C ILE A 51 5.72 0.48 1.13
N ASP A 52 6.68 1.38 0.98
CA ASP A 52 7.49 1.49 -0.24
C ASP A 52 8.10 0.14 -0.61
N TYR A 53 8.65 -0.57 0.39
CA TYR A 53 9.19 -1.92 0.20
C TYR A 53 8.19 -2.90 -0.41
N ILE A 54 6.90 -2.80 -0.05
CA ILE A 54 5.84 -3.68 -0.55
C ILE A 54 5.30 -3.19 -1.91
N THR A 55 5.07 -1.89 -2.08
CA THR A 55 4.54 -1.32 -3.34
C THR A 55 5.53 -1.50 -4.49
N GLU A 56 6.84 -1.33 -4.24
CA GLU A 56 7.90 -1.54 -5.23
C GLU A 56 7.97 -2.99 -5.73
N GLN A 57 7.51 -3.97 -4.94
CA GLN A 57 7.49 -5.37 -5.33
C GLN A 57 6.19 -5.77 -6.04
N ILE A 58 5.06 -5.20 -5.63
CA ILE A 58 3.73 -5.60 -6.12
C ILE A 58 3.37 -4.84 -7.40
N CYS A 59 3.57 -3.52 -7.45
CA CYS A 59 3.09 -2.68 -8.55
C CYS A 59 3.70 -3.06 -9.90
N PRO A 60 5.02 -3.31 -10.05
CA PRO A 60 5.60 -3.72 -11.33
C PRO A 60 5.06 -5.06 -11.82
N LYS A 61 4.91 -6.04 -10.92
CA LYS A 61 4.35 -7.37 -11.25
C LYS A 61 2.89 -7.28 -11.68
N LEU A 62 2.10 -6.43 -11.03
CA LEU A 62 0.72 -6.17 -11.44
C LEU A 62 0.66 -5.54 -12.83
N VAL A 63 1.53 -4.57 -13.14
CA VAL A 63 1.62 -3.99 -14.48
C VAL A 63 1.91 -5.06 -15.54
N GLU A 64 2.90 -5.92 -15.31
CA GLU A 64 3.23 -7.03 -16.21
C GLU A 64 2.05 -7.98 -16.40
N HIS A 65 1.38 -8.35 -15.30
CA HIS A 65 0.22 -9.23 -15.35
C HIS A 65 -0.95 -8.63 -16.13
N ILE A 66 -1.22 -7.33 -15.96
CA ILE A 66 -2.26 -6.61 -16.71
C ILE A 66 -1.90 -6.54 -18.20
N LYS A 67 -0.63 -6.27 -18.54
CA LYS A 67 -0.16 -6.24 -19.94
C LYS A 67 -0.30 -7.58 -20.66
N GLN A 68 -0.14 -8.69 -19.94
CA GLN A 68 -0.31 -10.04 -20.48
C GLN A 68 -1.78 -10.41 -20.73
N LYS A 69 -2.73 -9.70 -20.12
CA LYS A 69 -4.16 -9.96 -20.28
C LYS A 69 -4.66 -9.31 -21.57
N SER A 70 -5.04 -10.13 -22.57
CA SER A 70 -5.29 -9.72 -23.96
C SER A 70 -6.30 -8.56 -24.13
N GLU A 71 -7.33 -8.49 -23.29
CA GLU A 71 -8.37 -7.44 -23.34
C GLU A 71 -7.88 -6.08 -22.80
N ALA A 72 -6.91 -6.08 -21.89
CA ALA A 72 -6.37 -4.87 -21.26
C ALA A 72 -5.04 -4.42 -21.87
N ALA A 73 -4.39 -5.25 -22.68
CA ALA A 73 -3.03 -5.02 -23.20
C ALA A 73 -2.88 -3.67 -23.93
N ALA A 74 -3.86 -3.29 -24.76
CA ALA A 74 -3.83 -2.02 -25.49
C ALA A 74 -3.96 -0.79 -24.57
N ALA A 75 -4.74 -0.89 -23.49
CA ALA A 75 -4.85 0.18 -22.48
C ALA A 75 -3.64 0.19 -21.52
N ALA A 76 -2.95 -0.95 -21.40
CA ALA A 76 -1.86 -1.16 -20.45
C ALA A 76 -0.46 -0.85 -21.01
N GLU A 77 -0.31 -0.60 -22.31
CA GLU A 77 1.00 -0.36 -22.96
C GLU A 77 1.79 0.76 -22.26
N ASN A 78 1.10 1.86 -21.91
CA ASN A 78 1.65 3.02 -21.21
C ASN A 78 1.45 3.00 -19.69
N LEU A 79 0.94 1.90 -19.12
CA LEU A 79 0.65 1.80 -17.69
C LEU A 79 1.96 1.80 -16.88
N LYS A 80 2.08 2.76 -15.97
CA LYS A 80 3.20 2.91 -15.04
C LYS A 80 2.86 2.33 -13.66
N PRO A 81 3.84 1.80 -12.91
CA PRO A 81 3.61 1.29 -11.55
C PRO A 81 2.90 2.28 -10.63
N MET A 82 3.30 3.56 -10.67
CA MET A 82 2.68 4.65 -9.91
C MET A 82 1.17 4.81 -10.19
N GLN A 83 0.71 4.49 -11.40
CA GLN A 83 -0.72 4.53 -11.71
C GLN A 83 -1.46 3.36 -11.06
N VAL A 84 -0.84 2.17 -10.98
CA VAL A 84 -1.42 1.01 -10.30
C VAL A 84 -1.48 1.26 -8.80
N GLU A 85 -0.41 1.83 -8.23
CA GLU A 85 -0.34 2.24 -6.84
C GLU A 85 -1.49 3.19 -6.47
N ASN A 86 -1.70 4.24 -7.25
CA ASN A 86 -2.80 5.19 -7.03
C ASN A 86 -4.21 4.57 -7.10
N HIS A 87 -4.37 3.40 -7.74
CA HIS A 87 -5.65 2.67 -7.79
C HIS A 87 -5.70 1.48 -6.82
N SER A 88 -4.73 1.39 -5.90
CA SER A 88 -4.62 0.30 -4.93
C SER A 88 -4.91 0.82 -3.53
N PHE A 89 -5.63 0.01 -2.77
CA PHE A 89 -5.70 0.12 -1.32
C PHE A 89 -4.76 -0.93 -0.73
N ILE A 90 -3.75 -0.50 0.03
CA ILE A 90 -2.76 -1.40 0.62
C ILE A 90 -2.82 -1.31 2.13
N CYS A 91 -2.88 -2.48 2.78
CA CYS A 91 -2.78 -2.59 4.21
C CYS A 91 -1.67 -3.56 4.59
N VAL A 92 -0.76 -3.12 5.45
CA VAL A 92 0.39 -3.91 5.90
C VAL A 92 0.39 -3.95 7.42
N SER A 93 0.48 -5.13 8.00
CA SER A 93 0.80 -5.33 9.40
C SER A 93 2.12 -6.06 9.49
N CYS A 94 3.12 -5.46 10.13
CA CYS A 94 4.43 -6.07 10.24
C CYS A 94 5.07 -5.94 11.63
N LEU A 95 5.99 -6.87 11.91
CA LEU A 95 6.86 -6.87 13.07
C LEU A 95 8.29 -6.56 12.60
N ILE A 96 8.83 -5.42 13.05
CA ILE A 96 10.16 -4.95 12.65
C ILE A 96 11.01 -4.79 13.91
N GLU A 97 12.14 -5.50 13.94
CA GLU A 97 13.13 -5.35 15.00
C GLU A 97 13.79 -3.97 14.93
N TYR A 98 13.92 -3.31 16.09
CA TYR A 98 14.55 -1.99 16.19
C TYR A 98 13.92 -0.94 15.27
N ALA A 99 12.59 -0.97 15.09
CA ALA A 99 11.87 0.01 14.29
C ALA A 99 12.12 1.43 14.81
N GLU A 100 12.67 2.28 13.95
CA GLU A 100 12.83 3.72 14.20
C GLU A 100 11.67 4.48 13.55
N PHE A 101 10.99 5.29 14.34
CA PHE A 101 9.94 6.18 13.87
C PHE A 101 10.44 7.61 13.95
N GLU A 102 10.31 8.38 12.88
CA GLU A 102 10.52 9.82 12.97
C GLU A 102 9.43 10.41 13.86
N SER A 103 9.80 11.02 14.99
CA SER A 103 8.83 11.73 15.81
C SER A 103 8.32 12.92 15.00
N GLN A 104 7.03 12.92 14.62
CA GLN A 104 6.37 14.11 14.07
C GLN A 104 6.27 15.19 15.16
N ALA A 105 7.36 15.90 15.42
CA ALA A 105 7.33 17.20 16.05
C ALA A 105 7.41 18.23 14.92
N LYS A 106 6.27 18.77 14.49
CA LYS A 106 6.27 20.00 13.69
C LYS A 106 7.01 21.06 14.51
N PRO A 107 8.18 21.58 14.07
CA PRO A 107 8.74 22.73 14.76
C PRO A 107 7.73 23.88 14.62
N LYS A 108 7.24 24.41 15.74
CA LYS A 108 6.49 25.67 15.72
C LYS A 108 7.43 26.72 15.14
N GLN A 109 7.12 27.21 13.93
CA GLN A 109 7.69 28.48 13.47
C GLN A 109 7.32 29.55 14.50
N ILE A 110 8.31 29.96 15.29
CA ILE A 110 8.23 31.22 16.02
C ILE A 110 8.74 32.26 15.04
N SER A 111 7.82 32.94 14.36
CA SER A 111 8.13 34.12 13.56
C SER A 111 8.50 35.26 14.51
N ASN A 112 9.71 35.80 14.37
CA ASN A 112 10.10 37.10 14.91
C ASN A 112 9.73 38.22 13.94
#